data_AF-A0A7V4EPN0-F1
#
_entry.id   AF-A0A7V4EPN0-F1
#
_cell.length_a   1.000
_cell.length_b   1.000
_cell.length_c   1.000
_cell.angle_alpha   90.00
_cell.angle_beta   90.00
_cell.angle_gamma   90.00
#
_symmetry.space_group_name_H-M   'P 1'
#
loop_
_entity.id
_entity.type
_entity.pdbx_description
1 polymer ?
#
loop_
_entity_poly.entity_id
_entity_poly.type
_entity_poly.pdbx_seq_one_letter_code
_entity_poly.pdbx_strand_id
1 'polypeptide(L)'
;SGPSDHGLWEQKFSEAAAYARAQGAVVVAAAGNNGADASDYLPGAAANVFTVGAINKRGERAPFSNHGNAVFVSAPGDMLYTTDRSNGYTWFSGTSAAAPLAAGAAGLLMALHPDWTPARTEFALTATARPVSTDYALGAGVIDLGAALAATPSGGGTATGGGSTSGGTGTGSGMGAAGICMVTHNGDSGINSLRWCIDYANANGGADTIQFGITDARIDLLTALPPLTDPAGVTIDGSGRKIVISGHFLSPSDGIRIQSANNTIKDIAIIRFRSDAANPFGASGIRITGIAATDNQIIGCRIGTDFLDKTGYDNANGIILENQAARNIITSSTGNKSVISGNYHASAGHGVYINGAKNTTIVKSIIGAKSDGANLLENYGSGIYIEGDGSDDTVIGGDTGVSMGNLISGNNGYGIYISDGDNTKIYGNHIGVDSSGNTVLANKKDGVRIINSAKSTLVGNHNNAFRNVISGNGGSGVHVEGAASTVNIILNNYIGVGADGAAQAGNKNAGVYLKNVPYTYVGVDHLDNGSGNIIANSSTYGIILNGADTQNNLIQYNKIGVDKNGAAAGNTAGGILIIGSTEALEDPSMRFRGCSMGAAHFYVRI
;
A
#
# COMPACT_ATOMS: atom_id res chain seq x y z
N SER A 1 22.48 17.00 -26.43
CA SER A 1 21.34 16.25 -27.02
C SER A 1 20.14 17.18 -27.06
N GLY A 2 19.27 17.06 -28.07
CA GLY A 2 18.06 17.89 -28.17
C GLY A 2 16.98 17.49 -27.14
N PRO A 3 15.93 18.32 -26.97
CA PRO A 3 14.90 18.13 -25.93
C PRO A 3 14.14 16.80 -25.99
N SER A 4 14.09 16.12 -27.15
CA SER A 4 13.37 14.85 -27.32
C SER A 4 14.12 13.62 -26.80
N ASP A 5 15.43 13.70 -26.60
CA ASP A 5 16.26 12.57 -26.13
C ASP A 5 16.59 12.66 -24.63
N HIS A 6 16.33 13.81 -23.98
CA HIS A 6 16.75 14.05 -22.59
C HIS A 6 16.17 13.01 -21.63
N GLY A 7 14.84 12.78 -21.67
CA GLY A 7 14.18 11.85 -20.75
C GLY A 7 14.64 10.39 -20.92
N LEU A 8 14.93 9.93 -22.14
CA LEU A 8 15.45 8.59 -22.39
C LEU A 8 16.86 8.40 -21.84
N TRP A 9 17.74 9.39 -22.03
CA TRP A 9 19.11 9.32 -21.51
C TRP A 9 19.15 9.48 -19.99
N GLU A 10 18.29 10.34 -19.43
CA GLU A 10 18.14 10.53 -17.99
C GLU A 10 17.74 9.24 -17.29
N GLN A 11 16.76 8.53 -17.84
CA GLN A 11 16.37 7.20 -17.35
C GLN A 11 17.55 6.21 -17.39
N LYS A 12 18.26 6.12 -18.53
CA LYS A 12 19.39 5.18 -18.67
C LYS A 12 20.54 5.48 -17.70
N PHE A 13 20.89 6.76 -17.51
CA PHE A 13 21.89 7.14 -16.53
C PHE A 13 21.42 6.83 -15.10
N SER A 14 20.14 7.07 -14.81
CA SER A 14 19.54 6.77 -13.50
C SER A 14 19.57 5.29 -13.17
N GLU A 15 19.26 4.43 -14.14
CA GLU A 15 19.31 2.97 -14.02
C GLU A 15 20.76 2.46 -13.84
N ALA A 16 21.72 2.98 -14.60
CA ALA A 16 23.13 2.63 -14.47
C ALA A 16 23.70 3.05 -13.10
N ALA A 17 23.32 4.24 -12.62
CA ALA A 17 23.71 4.73 -11.31
C ALA A 17 23.06 3.90 -10.19
N ALA A 18 21.78 3.53 -10.33
CA ALA A 18 21.10 2.63 -9.39
C ALA A 18 21.83 1.27 -9.29
N TYR A 19 22.21 0.69 -10.43
CA TYR A 19 22.99 -0.55 -10.47
C TYR A 19 24.33 -0.40 -9.73
N ALA A 20 25.09 0.67 -9.99
CA ALA A 20 26.37 0.91 -9.33
C ALA A 20 26.22 1.10 -7.80
N ARG A 21 25.18 1.82 -7.35
CA ARG A 21 24.85 1.94 -5.91
C ARG A 21 24.53 0.61 -5.28
N ALA A 22 23.77 -0.24 -5.97
CA ALA A 22 23.46 -1.58 -5.49
C ALA A 22 24.71 -2.47 -5.37
N GLN A 23 25.78 -2.17 -6.12
CA GLN A 23 27.11 -2.79 -5.96
C GLN A 23 27.99 -2.10 -4.89
N GLY A 24 27.43 -1.15 -4.14
CA GLY A 24 28.13 -0.44 -3.06
C GLY A 24 28.92 0.79 -3.49
N ALA A 25 28.71 1.33 -4.70
CA ALA A 25 29.43 2.53 -5.16
C ALA A 25 28.68 3.85 -4.90
N VAL A 26 29.41 4.90 -4.53
CA VAL A 26 28.94 6.30 -4.63
C VAL A 26 29.21 6.79 -6.06
N VAL A 27 28.18 7.27 -6.75
CA VAL A 27 28.29 7.73 -8.15
C VAL A 27 28.32 9.26 -8.18
N VAL A 28 29.49 9.86 -8.40
CA VAL A 28 29.66 11.32 -8.37
C VAL A 28 29.62 11.91 -9.79
N ALA A 29 28.87 12.99 -9.98
CA ALA A 29 28.87 13.75 -11.24
C ALA A 29 29.04 15.25 -11.03
N ALA A 30 29.59 15.91 -12.05
CA ALA A 30 29.70 17.37 -12.10
C ALA A 30 28.33 17.99 -12.47
N ALA A 31 27.96 19.09 -11.81
CA ALA A 31 26.68 19.78 -12.07
C ALA A 31 26.59 20.44 -13.47
N GLY A 32 27.73 20.75 -14.09
CA GLY A 32 27.82 21.45 -15.38
C GLY A 32 28.32 22.90 -15.25
N ASN A 33 28.68 23.52 -16.37
CA ASN A 33 29.51 24.75 -16.42
C ASN A 33 28.82 25.93 -17.14
N ASN A 34 27.49 25.98 -17.10
CA ASN A 34 26.69 26.96 -17.84
C ASN A 34 26.07 28.05 -16.94
N GLY A 35 26.28 27.98 -15.62
CA GLY A 35 25.61 28.86 -14.66
C GLY A 35 24.09 28.70 -14.68
N ALA A 36 23.61 27.52 -15.04
CA ALA A 36 22.20 27.20 -15.28
C ALA A 36 21.67 26.17 -14.27
N ASP A 37 20.39 25.81 -14.37
CA ASP A 37 19.79 24.75 -13.56
C ASP A 37 20.45 23.40 -13.89
N ALA A 38 21.02 22.74 -12.89
CA ALA A 38 21.67 21.44 -13.02
C ALA A 38 20.69 20.34 -13.44
N SER A 39 19.39 20.53 -13.24
CA SER A 39 18.34 19.58 -13.64
C SER A 39 18.23 19.43 -15.17
N ASP A 40 18.80 20.36 -15.94
CA ASP A 40 18.81 20.31 -17.41
C ASP A 40 20.08 19.64 -17.99
N TYR A 41 20.96 19.08 -17.14
CA TYR A 41 22.28 18.60 -17.55
C TYR A 41 22.57 17.18 -17.07
N LEU A 42 22.66 16.25 -18.02
CA LEU A 42 23.06 14.87 -17.77
C LEU A 42 24.59 14.69 -17.72
N PRO A 43 25.12 13.77 -16.89
CA PRO A 43 24.37 12.88 -15.97
C PRO A 43 24.03 13.51 -14.61
N GLY A 44 24.36 14.80 -14.37
CA GLY A 44 24.11 15.46 -13.08
C GLY A 44 22.64 15.55 -12.65
N ALA A 45 21.71 15.55 -13.60
CA ALA A 45 20.27 15.51 -13.33
C ALA A 45 19.73 14.09 -13.05
N ALA A 46 20.49 13.05 -13.39
CA ALA A 46 20.01 11.67 -13.28
C ALA A 46 19.82 11.25 -11.80
N ALA A 47 18.81 10.43 -11.54
CA ALA A 47 18.61 9.86 -10.22
C ALA A 47 19.77 8.96 -9.80
N ASN A 48 19.96 8.78 -8.49
CA ASN A 48 21.02 7.94 -7.92
C ASN A 48 22.45 8.49 -8.14
N VAL A 49 22.59 9.75 -8.58
CA VAL A 49 23.87 10.44 -8.79
C VAL A 49 24.07 11.52 -7.72
N PHE A 50 25.25 11.54 -7.12
CA PHE A 50 25.70 12.56 -6.17
C PHE A 50 26.32 13.74 -6.92
N THR A 51 25.49 14.73 -7.25
CA THR A 51 25.87 15.86 -8.12
C THR A 51 26.54 17.00 -7.37
N VAL A 52 27.66 17.48 -7.92
CA VAL A 52 28.60 18.38 -7.25
C VAL A 52 28.74 19.71 -7.99
N GLY A 53 28.44 20.80 -7.27
CA GLY A 53 28.68 22.18 -7.69
C GLY A 53 30.12 22.64 -7.43
N ALA A 54 30.50 23.77 -8.03
CA ALA A 54 31.83 24.37 -7.87
C ALA A 54 31.78 25.70 -7.13
N ILE A 55 32.68 25.86 -6.16
CA ILE A 55 32.98 27.14 -5.51
C ILE A 55 34.36 27.66 -5.89
N ASN A 56 34.53 28.97 -5.76
CA ASN A 56 35.81 29.66 -5.92
C ASN A 56 36.58 29.74 -4.58
N LYS A 57 37.81 30.26 -4.62
CA LYS A 57 38.67 30.43 -3.43
C LYS A 57 38.11 31.34 -2.34
N ARG A 58 37.06 32.14 -2.63
CA ARG A 58 36.36 33.01 -1.66
C ARG A 58 35.22 32.28 -0.96
N GLY A 59 34.96 31.02 -1.33
CA GLY A 59 33.82 30.26 -0.82
C GLY A 59 32.49 30.62 -1.49
N GLU A 60 32.52 31.37 -2.60
CA GLU A 60 31.33 31.76 -3.36
C GLU A 60 31.09 30.78 -4.51
N ARG A 61 29.85 30.72 -5.03
CA ARG A 61 29.55 29.99 -6.28
C ARG A 61 30.51 30.44 -7.38
N ALA A 62 31.20 29.49 -8.03
CA ALA A 62 31.93 29.83 -9.25
C ALA A 62 30.91 30.25 -10.32
N PRO A 63 31.07 31.39 -11.03
CA PRO A 63 30.02 31.92 -11.91
C PRO A 63 29.51 30.92 -12.96
N PHE A 64 30.37 30.03 -13.44
CA PHE A 64 30.03 28.97 -14.38
C PHE A 64 29.29 27.77 -13.74
N SER A 65 29.34 27.57 -12.42
CA SER A 65 28.77 26.38 -11.80
C SER A 65 27.26 26.36 -11.99
N ASN A 66 26.75 25.28 -12.59
CA ASN A 66 25.33 24.99 -12.50
C ASN A 66 24.90 24.82 -11.04
N HIS A 67 23.62 25.02 -10.79
CA HIS A 67 22.99 25.13 -9.48
C HIS A 67 21.57 24.56 -9.50
N GLY A 68 20.87 24.49 -8.37
CA GLY A 68 19.50 24.03 -8.31
C GLY A 68 19.35 22.74 -7.49
N ASN A 69 18.15 22.19 -7.48
CA ASN A 69 17.78 21.10 -6.56
C ASN A 69 18.51 19.77 -6.87
N ALA A 70 19.00 19.59 -8.10
CA ALA A 70 19.80 18.42 -8.45
C ALA A 70 21.17 18.39 -7.73
N VAL A 71 21.68 19.53 -7.25
CA VAL A 71 22.99 19.60 -6.58
C VAL A 71 22.88 19.15 -5.11
N PHE A 72 23.72 18.19 -4.71
CA PHE A 72 23.77 17.69 -3.33
C PHE A 72 24.73 18.48 -2.44
N VAL A 73 25.94 18.74 -2.97
CA VAL A 73 27.01 19.46 -2.28
C VAL A 73 27.85 20.24 -3.30
N SER A 74 28.77 21.04 -2.81
CA SER A 74 29.76 21.75 -3.61
C SER A 74 31.18 21.44 -3.14
N ALA A 75 32.15 21.63 -4.02
CA ALA A 75 33.56 21.53 -3.68
C ALA A 75 34.37 22.63 -4.41
N PRO A 76 35.62 22.91 -4.01
CA PRO A 76 36.52 23.76 -4.78
C PRO A 76 36.58 23.31 -6.24
N GLY A 77 36.35 24.23 -7.18
CA GLY A 77 36.34 23.88 -8.60
C GLY A 77 36.82 24.99 -9.53
N ASP A 78 37.19 26.17 -9.00
CA ASP A 78 37.73 27.27 -9.77
C ASP A 78 39.22 27.48 -9.43
N MET A 79 40.07 27.47 -10.47
CA MET A 79 41.52 27.59 -10.39
C MET A 79 42.15 26.53 -9.46
N LEU A 80 41.91 25.25 -9.74
CA LEU A 80 42.60 24.14 -9.07
C LEU A 80 43.90 23.79 -9.80
N TYR A 81 45.00 23.67 -9.07
CA TYR A 81 46.27 23.21 -9.61
C TYR A 81 46.32 21.67 -9.57
N THR A 82 46.52 21.04 -10.73
CA THR A 82 46.44 19.59 -10.87
C THR A 82 47.45 19.05 -11.88
N THR A 83 47.65 17.74 -11.90
CA THR A 83 48.57 17.04 -12.81
C THR A 83 48.14 17.17 -14.27
N ASP A 84 49.11 17.38 -15.16
CA ASP A 84 48.91 17.45 -16.61
C ASP A 84 49.58 16.27 -17.33
N ARG A 85 49.04 15.92 -18.51
CA ARG A 85 49.52 14.83 -19.36
C ARG A 85 50.95 15.03 -19.86
N SER A 86 51.47 16.26 -19.81
CA SER A 86 52.83 16.61 -20.21
C SER A 86 53.90 16.38 -19.13
N ASN A 87 53.61 15.52 -18.13
CA ASN A 87 54.49 15.28 -16.97
C ASN A 87 54.76 16.57 -16.17
N GLY A 88 53.70 17.36 -15.96
CA GLY A 88 53.73 18.64 -15.28
C GLY A 88 52.43 18.93 -14.53
N TYR A 89 52.17 20.21 -14.26
CA TYR A 89 50.95 20.65 -13.58
C TYR A 89 50.32 21.83 -14.31
N THR A 90 49.00 21.95 -14.21
CA THR A 90 48.21 22.99 -14.86
C THR A 90 47.09 23.50 -13.94
N TRP A 91 46.56 24.68 -14.27
CA TRP A 91 45.38 25.24 -13.63
C TRP A 91 44.12 24.82 -14.39
N PHE A 92 43.12 24.34 -13.66
CA PHE A 92 41.86 23.86 -14.21
C PHE A 92 40.66 24.44 -13.45
N SER A 93 39.66 24.92 -14.18
CA SER A 93 38.40 25.42 -13.64
C SER A 93 37.23 24.64 -14.25
N GLY A 94 36.30 24.21 -13.40
CA GLY A 94 35.07 23.53 -13.80
C GLY A 94 34.44 22.76 -12.64
N THR A 95 33.16 22.46 -12.72
CA THR A 95 32.50 21.46 -11.85
C THR A 95 33.14 20.08 -12.02
N SER A 96 33.75 19.80 -13.18
CA SER A 96 34.62 18.65 -13.43
C SER A 96 35.85 18.60 -12.52
N ALA A 97 36.30 19.73 -11.98
CA ALA A 97 37.40 19.82 -11.02
C ALA A 97 36.91 19.58 -9.57
N ALA A 98 35.68 19.97 -9.28
CA ALA A 98 35.01 19.77 -7.99
C ALA A 98 34.60 18.30 -7.76
N ALA A 99 34.05 17.63 -8.79
CA ALA A 99 33.61 16.24 -8.73
C ALA A 99 34.66 15.24 -8.19
N PRO A 100 35.94 15.22 -8.65
CA PRO A 100 36.93 14.29 -8.11
C PRO A 100 37.31 14.57 -6.65
N LEU A 101 37.18 15.80 -6.15
CA LEU A 101 37.37 16.09 -4.72
C LEU A 101 36.27 15.46 -3.87
N ALA A 102 35.02 15.55 -4.33
CA ALA A 102 33.89 14.88 -3.67
C ALA A 102 34.01 13.36 -3.74
N ALA A 103 34.43 12.80 -4.88
CA ALA A 103 34.67 11.37 -5.03
C ALA A 103 35.81 10.88 -4.12
N GLY A 104 36.89 11.66 -3.98
CA GLY A 104 37.97 11.36 -3.04
C GLY A 104 37.53 11.41 -1.58
N ALA A 105 36.70 12.39 -1.21
CA ALA A 105 36.10 12.49 0.12
C ALA A 105 35.21 11.27 0.44
N ALA A 106 34.32 10.89 -0.49
CA ALA A 106 33.49 9.70 -0.36
C ALA A 106 34.33 8.42 -0.25
N GLY A 107 35.33 8.25 -1.12
CA GLY A 107 36.23 7.09 -1.10
C GLY A 107 37.00 6.96 0.21
N LEU A 108 37.44 8.07 0.81
CA LEU A 108 38.09 8.05 2.12
C LEU A 108 37.13 7.60 3.24
N LEU A 109 35.91 8.13 3.25
CA LEU A 109 34.90 7.73 4.23
C LEU A 109 34.57 6.24 4.11
N MET A 110 34.35 5.74 2.89
CA MET A 110 34.07 4.32 2.64
C MET A 110 35.26 3.41 2.99
N ALA A 111 36.50 3.89 2.82
CA ALA A 111 37.68 3.14 3.23
C ALA A 111 37.81 3.01 4.76
N LEU A 112 37.37 4.03 5.49
CA LEU A 112 37.37 4.04 6.97
C LEU A 112 36.13 3.37 7.57
N HIS A 113 35.04 3.33 6.81
CA HIS A 113 33.75 2.75 7.19
C HIS A 113 33.28 1.75 6.13
N PRO A 114 33.88 0.55 6.08
CA PRO A 114 33.54 -0.47 5.07
C PRO A 114 32.12 -1.02 5.22
N ASP A 115 31.46 -0.76 6.35
CA ASP A 115 30.07 -1.07 6.64
C ASP A 115 29.08 -0.01 6.12
N TRP A 116 29.56 1.16 5.72
CA TRP A 116 28.67 2.22 5.22
C TRP A 116 28.17 1.93 3.82
N THR A 117 26.87 2.14 3.64
CA THR A 117 26.24 2.17 2.33
C THR A 117 26.60 3.46 1.57
N PRO A 118 26.43 3.50 0.23
CA PRO A 118 26.57 4.74 -0.53
C PRO A 118 25.71 5.88 0.04
N ALA A 119 24.45 5.59 0.39
CA ALA A 119 23.52 6.56 0.98
C ALA A 119 24.05 7.13 2.31
N ARG A 120 24.59 6.29 3.19
CA ARG A 120 25.17 6.73 4.46
C ARG A 120 26.39 7.63 4.25
N THR A 121 27.22 7.32 3.26
CA THR A 121 28.41 8.12 2.91
C THR A 121 28.02 9.49 2.35
N GLU A 122 27.09 9.53 1.39
CA GLU A 122 26.56 10.76 0.82
C GLU A 122 25.89 11.62 1.89
N PHE A 123 25.18 10.99 2.81
CA PHE A 123 24.59 11.68 3.95
C PHE A 123 25.64 12.32 4.85
N ALA A 124 26.70 11.60 5.23
CA ALA A 124 27.77 12.18 6.05
C ALA A 124 28.38 13.42 5.38
N LEU A 125 28.65 13.37 4.07
CA LEU A 125 29.16 14.51 3.31
C LEU A 125 28.18 15.69 3.23
N THR A 126 26.88 15.39 3.10
CA THR A 126 25.83 16.40 3.00
C THR A 126 25.55 17.05 4.35
N ALA A 127 25.42 16.26 5.40
CA ALA A 127 25.04 16.71 6.74
C ALA A 127 26.12 17.56 7.41
N THR A 128 27.39 17.35 7.06
CA THR A 128 28.52 18.11 7.60
C THR A 128 29.00 19.22 6.67
N ALA A 129 28.37 19.40 5.51
CA ALA A 129 28.74 20.45 4.57
C ALA A 129 28.56 21.84 5.21
N ARG A 130 29.47 22.77 4.87
CA ARG A 130 29.38 24.16 5.31
C ARG A 130 28.51 24.95 4.33
N PRO A 131 27.46 25.64 4.79
CA PRO A 131 26.60 26.43 3.93
C PRO A 131 27.37 27.46 3.10
N VAL A 132 26.93 27.68 1.86
CA VAL A 132 27.44 28.75 0.99
C VAL A 132 26.41 29.86 0.97
N SER A 133 26.84 31.09 1.20
CA SER A 133 25.97 32.26 1.04
C SER A 133 25.81 32.57 -0.45
N THR A 134 24.64 32.27 -1.01
CA THR A 134 24.32 32.45 -2.43
C THR A 134 22.79 32.51 -2.61
N ASP A 135 22.33 33.26 -3.62
CA ASP A 135 20.91 33.26 -4.03
C ASP A 135 20.51 31.96 -4.76
N TYR A 136 21.49 31.14 -5.13
CA TYR A 136 21.33 29.90 -5.88
C TYR A 136 21.50 28.67 -4.99
N ALA A 137 20.66 27.64 -5.17
CA ALA A 137 20.81 26.37 -4.46
C ALA A 137 22.12 25.64 -4.88
N LEU A 138 23.04 25.45 -3.94
CA LEU A 138 24.32 24.74 -4.11
C LEU A 138 24.39 23.46 -3.26
N GLY A 139 23.24 22.80 -3.13
CA GLY A 139 23.05 21.69 -2.20
C GLY A 139 23.20 22.12 -0.74
N ALA A 140 23.75 21.25 0.10
CA ALA A 140 24.05 21.55 1.51
C ALA A 140 25.24 22.51 1.69
N GLY A 141 25.93 22.87 0.61
CA GLY A 141 27.11 23.73 0.63
C GLY A 141 28.41 22.95 0.41
N VAL A 142 29.52 23.48 0.90
CA VAL A 142 30.86 22.97 0.61
C VAL A 142 31.19 21.78 1.51
N ILE A 143 31.68 20.69 0.92
CA ILE A 143 32.16 19.52 1.66
C ILE A 143 33.16 19.95 2.75
N ASP A 144 32.87 19.55 3.99
CA ASP A 144 33.81 19.61 5.11
C ASP A 144 34.20 18.18 5.50
N LEU A 145 35.30 17.71 4.90
CA LEU A 145 35.78 16.35 5.12
C LEU A 145 36.25 16.14 6.56
N GLY A 146 36.77 17.17 7.23
CA GLY A 146 37.15 17.08 8.63
C GLY A 146 35.95 16.80 9.53
N ALA A 147 34.86 17.54 9.32
CA ALA A 147 33.61 17.29 10.03
C ALA A 147 32.97 15.94 9.65
N ALA A 148 33.02 15.54 8.38
CA ALA A 148 32.49 14.24 7.93
C ALA A 148 33.23 13.06 8.57
N LEU A 149 34.56 13.14 8.71
CA LEU A 149 35.40 12.12 9.38
C LEU A 149 35.14 12.05 10.88
N ALA A 150 34.68 13.14 11.50
CA ALA A 150 34.34 13.18 12.92
C ALA A 150 32.91 12.70 13.21
N ALA A 151 32.08 12.48 12.19
CA ALA A 151 30.71 12.02 12.36
C ALA A 151 30.68 10.53 12.77
N THR A 152 30.39 10.25 14.05
CA THR A 152 30.33 8.88 14.57
C THR A 152 29.07 8.13 14.11
N PRO A 153 29.17 6.84 13.70
CA PRO A 153 28.01 5.98 13.50
C PRO A 153 27.54 5.42 14.85
N SER A 154 26.33 5.76 15.31
CA SER A 154 25.72 5.05 16.44
C SER A 154 24.80 3.94 15.94
N GLY A 155 25.32 2.71 15.99
CA GLY A 155 24.51 1.49 16.02
C GLY A 155 23.68 1.41 17.31
N GLY A 156 22.55 0.70 17.24
CA GLY A 156 21.49 0.69 18.24
C GLY A 156 21.90 0.44 19.70
N GLY A 157 21.22 1.15 20.61
CA GLY A 157 21.34 0.98 22.06
C GLY A 157 20.42 1.93 22.86
N THR A 158 19.36 1.35 23.42
CA THR A 158 18.43 1.79 24.49
C THR A 158 18.51 3.22 25.08
N ALA A 159 17.35 3.87 25.10
CA ALA A 159 17.05 5.16 25.75
C ALA A 159 17.15 5.17 27.28
N THR A 160 17.51 6.32 27.85
CA THR A 160 17.03 6.78 29.18
C THR A 160 16.83 8.31 29.22
N GLY A 161 15.56 8.72 29.31
CA GLY A 161 14.96 9.85 30.06
C GLY A 161 15.65 11.21 30.25
N GLY A 162 14.92 12.27 29.84
CA GLY A 162 14.56 13.39 30.72
C GLY A 162 15.03 14.80 30.33
N GLY A 163 14.07 15.74 30.18
CA GLY A 163 14.31 17.18 30.42
C GLY A 163 13.90 18.15 29.30
N SER A 164 12.99 19.07 29.61
CA SER A 164 12.36 20.06 28.73
C SER A 164 13.07 21.43 28.72
N THR A 165 13.09 22.11 27.56
CA THR A 165 12.68 23.53 27.28
C THR A 165 13.60 24.39 26.39
N SER A 166 12.93 25.08 25.46
CA SER A 166 13.19 26.37 24.79
C SER A 166 14.26 26.53 23.68
N GLY A 167 13.75 26.76 22.45
CA GLY A 167 14.00 27.99 21.68
C GLY A 167 15.41 28.23 21.15
N GLY A 168 15.68 27.77 19.92
CA GLY A 168 16.82 28.20 19.12
C GLY A 168 16.91 27.47 17.78
N THR A 169 16.86 28.20 16.68
CA THR A 169 17.20 27.70 15.33
C THR A 169 18.68 27.32 15.33
N GLY A 170 18.96 26.02 15.43
CA GLY A 170 20.32 25.50 15.54
C GLY A 170 20.45 24.12 14.90
N THR A 171 21.29 24.07 13.87
CA THR A 171 21.98 22.88 13.37
C THR A 171 22.66 22.15 14.52
N GLY A 172 22.24 20.90 14.80
CA GLY A 172 22.75 20.13 15.92
C GLY A 172 22.89 18.65 15.56
N SER A 173 24.14 18.24 15.37
CA SER A 173 24.65 16.88 15.32
C SER A 173 24.28 16.09 16.58
N GLY A 174 23.41 15.09 16.42
CA GLY A 174 23.06 14.11 17.45
C GLY A 174 22.16 13.03 16.85
N MET A 175 22.76 11.91 16.42
CA MET A 175 22.03 10.74 15.93
C MET A 175 21.46 9.97 17.13
N GLY A 176 20.13 9.89 17.21
CA GLY A 176 19.41 9.28 18.34
C GLY A 176 18.06 9.91 18.69
N ALA A 177 17.59 10.94 17.96
CA ALA A 177 16.25 11.49 18.09
C ALA A 177 15.49 11.37 16.77
N ALA A 178 14.16 11.24 16.84
CA ALA A 178 13.27 11.19 15.68
C ALA A 178 13.58 12.34 14.71
N GLY A 179 14.06 12.03 13.51
CA GLY A 179 14.40 13.01 12.49
C GLY A 179 13.18 13.42 11.67
N ILE A 180 13.04 14.71 11.35
CA ILE A 180 12.10 15.18 10.33
C ILE A 180 12.90 15.45 9.06
N CYS A 181 12.61 14.74 7.97
CA CYS A 181 13.08 15.07 6.64
C CYS A 181 11.99 15.79 5.85
N MET A 182 12.30 16.97 5.32
CA MET A 182 11.35 17.78 4.56
C MET A 182 11.62 17.64 3.06
N VAL A 183 10.64 17.13 2.31
CA VAL A 183 10.66 17.09 0.85
C VAL A 183 10.32 18.48 0.30
N THR A 184 11.27 19.15 -0.35
CA THR A 184 11.10 20.56 -0.77
C THR A 184 10.87 20.74 -2.27
N HIS A 185 10.98 19.68 -3.06
CA HIS A 185 10.71 19.69 -4.50
C HIS A 185 10.23 18.33 -4.97
N ASN A 186 9.70 18.26 -6.20
CA ASN A 186 9.04 17.07 -6.76
C ASN A 186 9.91 16.30 -7.78
N GLY A 187 11.22 16.53 -7.79
CA GLY A 187 12.15 15.79 -8.63
C GLY A 187 12.37 14.38 -8.10
N ASP A 188 12.69 13.42 -8.98
CA ASP A 188 12.99 12.02 -8.59
C ASP A 188 14.25 11.92 -7.70
N SER A 189 15.15 12.90 -7.80
CA SER A 189 16.42 12.93 -7.09
C SER A 189 16.87 14.36 -6.77
N GLY A 190 17.96 14.49 -6.01
CA GLY A 190 18.42 15.75 -5.44
C GLY A 190 18.24 15.78 -3.93
N ILE A 191 18.95 16.69 -3.26
CA ILE A 191 18.80 16.90 -1.83
C ILE A 191 17.36 17.31 -1.52
N ASN A 192 16.76 16.76 -0.46
CA ASN A 192 15.36 17.00 -0.09
C ASN A 192 14.33 16.55 -1.15
N SER A 193 14.70 15.62 -2.04
CA SER A 193 13.74 14.80 -2.79
C SER A 193 13.12 13.73 -1.88
N LEU A 194 12.01 13.12 -2.29
CA LEU A 194 11.44 11.98 -1.57
C LEU A 194 12.43 10.81 -1.47
N ARG A 195 13.14 10.51 -2.56
CA ARG A 195 14.18 9.48 -2.60
C ARG A 195 15.26 9.73 -1.56
N TRP A 196 15.76 10.97 -1.51
CA TRP A 196 16.77 11.36 -0.53
C TRP A 196 16.27 11.23 0.90
N CYS A 197 15.04 11.66 1.17
CA CYS A 197 14.46 11.53 2.51
C CYS A 197 14.26 10.06 2.96
N ILE A 198 13.98 9.14 2.02
CA ILE A 198 13.92 7.71 2.33
C ILE A 198 15.31 7.15 2.63
N ASP A 199 16.30 7.47 1.80
CA ASP A 199 17.70 7.08 2.04
C ASP A 199 18.22 7.63 3.38
N TYR A 200 17.85 8.86 3.72
CA TYR A 200 18.13 9.49 5.00
C TYR A 200 17.54 8.69 6.16
N ALA A 201 16.23 8.41 6.13
CA ALA A 201 15.55 7.70 7.19
C ALA A 201 16.15 6.30 7.40
N ASN A 202 16.38 5.56 6.32
CA ASN A 202 17.03 4.25 6.37
C ASN A 202 18.44 4.28 7.01
N ALA A 203 19.15 5.40 6.90
CA ALA A 203 20.53 5.53 7.35
C ALA A 203 20.67 6.19 8.74
N ASN A 204 19.65 6.90 9.22
CA ASN A 204 19.75 7.75 10.42
C ASN A 204 19.45 6.98 11.72
N GLY A 205 18.66 5.91 11.64
CA GLY A 205 18.31 5.07 12.78
C GLY A 205 17.34 5.77 13.73
N GLY A 206 16.25 5.10 14.10
CA GLY A 206 15.23 5.66 14.95
C GLY A 206 13.97 6.03 14.16
N ALA A 207 12.89 6.39 14.84
CA ALA A 207 11.63 6.66 14.16
C ALA A 207 11.71 8.00 13.41
N ASP A 208 11.75 7.98 12.08
CA ASP A 208 11.88 9.17 11.25
C ASP A 208 10.55 9.56 10.59
N THR A 209 10.33 10.86 10.40
CA THR A 209 9.18 11.41 9.67
C THR A 209 9.61 12.14 8.41
N ILE A 210 9.12 11.68 7.27
CA ILE A 210 9.23 12.36 5.99
C ILE A 210 7.97 13.21 5.80
N GLN A 211 8.13 14.53 5.73
CA GLN A 211 7.08 15.50 5.48
C GLN A 211 7.27 16.16 4.12
N PHE A 212 6.20 16.72 3.55
CA PHE A 212 6.27 17.45 2.29
C PHE A 212 6.12 18.94 2.50
N GLY A 213 7.11 19.72 2.08
CA GLY A 213 7.08 21.18 1.98
C GLY A 213 6.36 21.66 0.71
N ILE A 214 6.19 20.77 -0.26
CA ILE A 214 5.44 20.97 -1.50
C ILE A 214 3.94 20.68 -1.33
N THR A 215 3.10 21.17 -2.25
CA THR A 215 1.64 20.92 -2.29
C THR A 215 1.17 20.75 -3.73
N ASP A 216 0.08 20.00 -3.93
CA ASP A 216 -0.54 19.74 -5.23
C ASP A 216 0.50 19.28 -6.28
N ALA A 217 1.46 18.47 -5.82
CA ALA A 217 2.65 18.12 -6.57
C ALA A 217 2.63 16.64 -6.97
N ARG A 218 3.14 16.38 -8.18
CA ARG A 218 3.39 15.05 -8.71
C ARG A 218 4.90 14.79 -8.76
N ILE A 219 5.32 13.67 -8.19
CA ILE A 219 6.68 13.13 -8.22
C ILE A 219 6.67 11.99 -9.24
N ASP A 220 7.31 12.20 -10.39
CA ASP A 220 7.47 11.19 -11.43
C ASP A 220 8.78 10.45 -11.24
N LEU A 221 8.70 9.16 -10.93
CA LEU A 221 9.87 8.34 -10.63
C LEU A 221 10.53 7.85 -11.93
N LEU A 222 11.86 7.96 -12.00
CA LEU A 222 12.67 7.42 -13.10
C LEU A 222 13.29 6.06 -12.74
N THR A 223 13.48 5.81 -11.44
CA THR A 223 13.89 4.50 -10.89
C THR A 223 13.05 4.13 -9.68
N ALA A 224 13.05 2.86 -9.28
CA ALA A 224 12.36 2.42 -8.06
C ALA A 224 12.84 3.21 -6.83
N LEU A 225 11.93 3.62 -5.95
CA LEU A 225 12.32 4.21 -4.65
C LEU A 225 13.08 3.16 -3.81
N PRO A 226 14.02 3.57 -2.95
CA PRO A 226 14.63 2.66 -1.99
C PRO A 226 13.56 2.05 -1.07
N PRO A 227 13.68 0.77 -0.67
CA PRO A 227 12.75 0.18 0.28
C PRO A 227 12.90 0.80 1.67
N LEU A 228 11.81 0.84 2.44
CA LEU A 228 11.86 1.22 3.86
C LEU A 228 12.44 0.09 4.69
N THR A 229 13.60 0.33 5.29
CA THR A 229 14.43 -0.68 5.97
C THR A 229 14.77 -0.33 7.42
N ASP A 230 14.45 0.87 7.90
CA ASP A 230 14.67 1.22 9.31
C ASP A 230 13.71 0.43 10.24
N PRO A 231 14.22 -0.44 11.14
CA PRO A 231 13.38 -1.20 12.06
C PRO A 231 12.63 -0.34 13.10
N ALA A 232 13.06 0.89 13.34
CA ALA A 232 12.36 1.84 14.20
C ALA A 232 11.15 2.51 13.50
N GLY A 233 11.05 2.37 12.18
CA GLY A 233 9.92 2.77 11.36
C GLY A 233 10.06 4.17 10.77
N VAL A 234 9.51 4.33 9.56
CA VAL A 234 9.47 5.59 8.83
C VAL A 234 8.02 6.02 8.62
N THR A 235 7.70 7.25 8.96
CA THR A 235 6.41 7.88 8.66
C THR A 235 6.51 8.77 7.42
N ILE A 236 5.85 8.42 6.33
CA ILE A 236 5.69 9.29 5.16
C ILE A 236 4.33 10.00 5.26
N ASP A 237 4.34 11.29 5.58
CA ASP A 237 3.13 12.08 5.87
C ASP A 237 2.83 13.14 4.80
N GLY A 238 1.86 12.82 3.93
CA GLY A 238 1.30 13.72 2.92
C GLY A 238 0.08 14.53 3.37
N SER A 239 -0.28 14.53 4.66
CA SER A 239 -1.50 15.16 5.16
C SER A 239 -1.66 16.61 4.68
N GLY A 240 -2.77 16.87 3.98
CA GLY A 240 -3.12 18.19 3.47
C GLY A 240 -2.28 18.68 2.29
N ARG A 241 -1.36 17.86 1.76
CA ARG A 241 -0.42 18.25 0.70
C ARG A 241 -0.80 17.76 -0.69
N LYS A 242 -1.69 16.77 -0.80
CA LYS A 242 -2.13 16.16 -2.06
C LYS A 242 -0.97 15.73 -2.96
N ILE A 243 -0.03 14.97 -2.39
CA ILE A 243 1.16 14.48 -3.10
C ILE A 243 0.82 13.23 -3.92
N VAL A 244 1.20 13.23 -5.19
CA VAL A 244 1.05 12.09 -6.10
C VAL A 244 2.42 11.52 -6.43
N ILE A 245 2.67 10.25 -6.09
CA ILE A 245 3.83 9.48 -6.53
C ILE A 245 3.41 8.66 -7.76
N SER A 246 4.16 8.79 -8.86
CA SER A 246 3.81 8.13 -10.11
C SER A 246 4.96 7.31 -10.69
N GLY A 247 4.66 6.04 -11.00
CA GLY A 247 5.57 5.11 -11.67
C GLY A 247 5.52 5.17 -13.20
N HIS A 248 5.09 6.29 -13.80
CA HIS A 248 4.80 6.38 -15.25
C HIS A 248 5.94 5.92 -16.16
N PHE A 249 7.20 6.13 -15.75
CA PHE A 249 8.41 5.82 -16.53
C PHE A 249 9.08 4.50 -16.12
N LEU A 250 8.54 3.78 -15.13
CA LEU A 250 9.17 2.59 -14.58
C LEU A 250 8.79 1.31 -15.35
N SER A 251 9.77 0.43 -15.53
CA SER A 251 9.56 -1.02 -15.74
C SER A 251 9.08 -1.65 -14.42
N PRO A 252 8.42 -2.84 -14.39
CA PRO A 252 7.69 -3.32 -13.22
C PRO A 252 8.41 -3.09 -11.89
N SER A 253 7.80 -2.25 -11.06
CA SER A 253 8.32 -1.80 -9.77
C SER A 253 7.17 -1.49 -8.83
N ASP A 254 7.40 -1.64 -7.53
CA ASP A 254 6.49 -1.14 -6.52
C ASP A 254 6.62 0.39 -6.37
N GLY A 255 5.56 1.05 -5.93
CA GLY A 255 5.60 2.48 -5.58
C GLY A 255 6.32 2.73 -4.28
N ILE A 256 5.85 2.10 -3.20
CA ILE A 256 6.55 2.07 -1.92
C ILE A 256 6.71 0.62 -1.49
N ARG A 257 7.95 0.22 -1.22
CA ARG A 257 8.29 -1.11 -0.71
C ARG A 257 8.66 -1.01 0.77
N ILE A 258 8.00 -1.79 1.62
CA ILE A 258 8.19 -1.82 3.07
C ILE A 258 8.78 -3.19 3.47
N GLN A 259 9.95 -3.18 4.09
CA GLN A 259 10.69 -4.38 4.52
C GLN A 259 11.10 -4.33 6.00
N SER A 260 10.55 -3.40 6.76
CA SER A 260 10.85 -3.13 8.16
C SER A 260 9.57 -2.89 8.95
N ALA A 261 9.70 -2.78 10.27
CA ALA A 261 8.56 -2.63 11.16
C ALA A 261 8.16 -1.17 11.38
N ASN A 262 6.96 -0.95 11.92
CA ASN A 262 6.50 0.34 12.45
C ASN A 262 6.42 1.51 11.44
N ASN A 263 6.36 1.22 10.13
CA ASN A 263 6.23 2.26 9.12
C ASN A 263 4.78 2.77 9.03
N THR A 264 4.61 4.06 8.72
CA THR A 264 3.30 4.65 8.45
C THR A 264 3.32 5.40 7.12
N ILE A 265 2.48 5.01 6.17
CA ILE A 265 2.28 5.73 4.91
C ILE A 265 0.94 6.45 4.96
N LYS A 266 0.94 7.77 4.79
CA LYS A 266 -0.23 8.59 5.11
C LYS A 266 -0.56 9.66 4.08
N ASP A 267 -1.82 9.73 3.68
CA ASP A 267 -2.45 10.79 2.88
C ASP A 267 -1.70 11.15 1.57
N ILE A 268 -1.13 10.16 0.89
CA ILE A 268 -0.51 10.29 -0.44
C ILE A 268 -1.26 9.48 -1.50
N ALA A 269 -1.14 9.89 -2.77
CA ALA A 269 -1.63 9.14 -3.91
C ALA A 269 -0.48 8.38 -4.60
N ILE A 270 -0.72 7.13 -5.00
CA ILE A 270 0.27 6.24 -5.62
C ILE A 270 -0.35 5.60 -6.86
N ILE A 271 0.20 5.92 -8.03
CA ILE A 271 -0.40 5.62 -9.34
C ILE A 271 0.62 5.13 -10.37
N ARG A 272 0.14 4.36 -11.37
CA ARG A 272 0.93 3.92 -12.55
C ARG A 272 2.09 2.96 -12.26
N PHE A 273 2.00 2.16 -11.20
CA PHE A 273 2.95 1.07 -10.93
C PHE A 273 2.47 -0.22 -11.56
N ARG A 274 2.83 -0.40 -12.84
CA ARG A 274 2.32 -1.48 -13.70
C ARG A 274 3.27 -2.69 -13.71
N SER A 275 2.72 -3.87 -13.87
CA SER A 275 3.46 -5.12 -14.07
C SER A 275 3.34 -5.56 -15.52
N ASP A 276 4.22 -6.47 -15.95
CA ASP A 276 4.05 -7.16 -17.22
C ASP A 276 3.07 -8.34 -17.10
N ALA A 277 2.64 -8.85 -18.25
CA ALA A 277 1.68 -9.96 -18.33
C ALA A 277 2.24 -11.29 -17.81
N ALA A 278 3.58 -11.46 -17.79
CA ALA A 278 4.24 -12.68 -17.34
C ALA A 278 4.35 -12.74 -15.80
N ASN A 279 4.37 -11.57 -15.15
CA ASN A 279 4.42 -11.43 -13.70
C ASN A 279 3.32 -10.48 -13.19
N PRO A 280 2.06 -10.94 -13.12
CA PRO A 280 0.90 -10.13 -12.66
C PRO A 280 1.06 -9.51 -11.27
N PHE A 281 1.94 -10.08 -10.43
CA PHE A 281 2.21 -9.67 -9.06
C PHE A 281 3.58 -9.00 -8.93
N GLY A 282 4.24 -8.66 -10.04
CA GLY A 282 5.58 -8.05 -10.06
C GLY A 282 5.62 -6.56 -9.69
N ALA A 283 4.46 -5.90 -9.60
CA ALA A 283 4.35 -4.50 -9.24
C ALA A 283 3.07 -4.24 -8.42
N SER A 284 3.12 -3.19 -7.61
CA SER A 284 1.98 -2.72 -6.81
C SER A 284 2.16 -1.25 -6.47
N GLY A 285 1.08 -0.58 -6.04
CA GLY A 285 1.22 0.74 -5.43
C GLY A 285 2.07 0.66 -4.16
N ILE A 286 1.71 -0.24 -3.25
CA ILE A 286 2.45 -0.49 -2.01
C ILE A 286 2.68 -1.99 -1.84
N ARG A 287 3.91 -2.38 -1.53
CA ARG A 287 4.25 -3.75 -1.13
C ARG A 287 4.83 -3.82 0.26
N ILE A 288 4.25 -4.68 1.10
CA ILE A 288 4.73 -5.00 2.44
C ILE A 288 5.21 -6.46 2.42
N THR A 289 6.49 -6.69 2.64
CA THR A 289 7.11 -8.00 2.33
C THR A 289 8.25 -8.35 3.26
N GLY A 290 8.27 -9.61 3.70
CA GLY A 290 9.31 -10.15 4.57
C GLY A 290 8.91 -10.17 6.04
N ILE A 291 9.53 -11.08 6.81
CA ILE A 291 9.24 -11.31 8.23
C ILE A 291 9.49 -10.08 9.13
N ALA A 292 10.34 -9.16 8.71
CA ALA A 292 10.60 -7.91 9.42
C ALA A 292 9.52 -6.85 9.18
N ALA A 293 8.69 -7.01 8.14
CA ALA A 293 7.63 -6.07 7.79
C ALA A 293 6.40 -6.25 8.69
N THR A 294 6.52 -5.75 9.92
CA THR A 294 5.49 -5.87 10.96
C THR A 294 4.97 -4.55 11.48
N ASP A 295 3.71 -4.52 11.93
CA ASP A 295 3.12 -3.36 12.59
C ASP A 295 3.11 -2.08 11.71
N ASN A 296 3.02 -2.24 10.39
CA ASN A 296 2.97 -1.12 9.45
C ASN A 296 1.53 -0.64 9.21
N GLN A 297 1.36 0.65 8.89
CA GLN A 297 0.06 1.28 8.70
C GLN A 297 -0.02 2.05 7.39
N ILE A 298 -1.11 1.90 6.65
CA ILE A 298 -1.42 2.67 5.43
C ILE A 298 -2.68 3.48 5.68
N ILE A 299 -2.65 4.82 5.70
CA ILE A 299 -3.77 5.65 6.20
C ILE A 299 -4.12 6.75 5.21
N GLY A 300 -5.39 6.86 4.81
CA GLY A 300 -5.87 7.98 3.98
C GLY A 300 -5.32 8.02 2.55
N CYS A 301 -4.57 7.01 2.14
CA CYS A 301 -3.92 6.96 0.84
C CYS A 301 -4.92 6.81 -0.32
N ARG A 302 -4.51 7.22 -1.52
CA ARG A 302 -5.18 6.91 -2.78
C ARG A 302 -4.28 5.96 -3.58
N ILE A 303 -4.74 4.75 -3.88
CA ILE A 303 -3.89 3.71 -4.46
C ILE A 303 -4.58 3.14 -5.69
N GLY A 304 -3.97 3.38 -6.86
CA GLY A 304 -4.57 3.14 -8.18
C GLY A 304 -5.41 4.31 -8.69
N THR A 305 -5.47 5.40 -7.92
CA THR A 305 -6.15 6.64 -8.29
C THR A 305 -5.49 7.86 -7.63
N ASP A 306 -5.84 9.06 -8.09
CA ASP A 306 -5.40 10.34 -7.56
C ASP A 306 -6.48 10.99 -6.67
N PHE A 307 -6.23 12.22 -6.20
CA PHE A 307 -7.20 12.97 -5.38
C PHE A 307 -8.42 13.47 -6.16
N LEU A 308 -8.52 13.19 -7.46
CA LEU A 308 -9.66 13.52 -8.32
C LEU A 308 -10.52 12.29 -8.66
N ASP A 309 -10.17 11.10 -8.15
CA ASP A 309 -10.84 9.82 -8.43
C ASP A 309 -11.02 9.54 -9.93
N LYS A 310 -10.00 9.90 -10.71
CA LYS A 310 -9.99 9.76 -12.18
C LYS A 310 -9.56 8.35 -12.62
N THR A 311 -10.03 7.94 -13.79
CA THR A 311 -9.61 6.70 -14.47
C THR A 311 -8.29 6.89 -15.24
N GLY A 312 -7.56 5.80 -15.51
CA GLY A 312 -6.29 5.83 -16.27
C GLY A 312 -5.01 6.03 -15.42
N TYR A 313 -5.11 5.78 -14.12
CA TYR A 313 -4.04 5.88 -13.12
C TYR A 313 -3.72 4.53 -12.46
N ASP A 314 -3.73 3.48 -13.27
CA ASP A 314 -3.67 2.08 -12.90
C ASP A 314 -2.35 1.64 -12.26
N ASN A 315 -2.40 1.08 -11.05
CA ASN A 315 -1.37 0.14 -10.58
C ASN A 315 -1.78 -1.28 -10.96
N ALA A 316 -0.82 -2.20 -11.09
CA ALA A 316 -1.11 -3.61 -11.35
C ALA A 316 -1.90 -4.26 -10.21
N ASN A 317 -1.53 -3.94 -8.97
CA ASN A 317 -2.29 -4.22 -7.76
C ASN A 317 -2.20 -2.99 -6.85
N GLY A 318 -3.19 -2.80 -5.98
CA GLY A 318 -3.18 -1.70 -5.03
C GLY A 318 -2.11 -1.91 -3.95
N ILE A 319 -2.40 -2.82 -3.03
CA ILE A 319 -1.52 -3.20 -1.93
C ILE A 319 -1.25 -4.70 -1.98
N ILE A 320 0.02 -5.09 -1.88
CA ILE A 320 0.44 -6.49 -1.71
C ILE A 320 1.05 -6.68 -0.31
N LEU A 321 0.62 -7.71 0.41
CA LEU A 321 1.23 -8.20 1.64
C LEU A 321 1.68 -9.65 1.45
N GLU A 322 2.96 -9.93 1.68
CA GLU A 322 3.51 -11.25 1.36
C GLU A 322 4.71 -11.65 2.22
N ASN A 323 5.19 -12.88 2.03
CA ASN A 323 6.46 -13.37 2.58
C ASN A 323 6.56 -13.19 4.11
N GLN A 324 5.53 -13.63 4.83
CA GLN A 324 5.46 -13.63 6.30
C GLN A 324 5.38 -12.24 6.95
N ALA A 325 5.05 -11.20 6.19
CA ALA A 325 4.65 -9.92 6.77
C ALA A 325 3.50 -10.13 7.77
N ALA A 326 3.49 -9.39 8.89
CA ALA A 326 2.53 -9.64 9.95
C ALA A 326 2.05 -8.39 10.69
N ARG A 327 0.84 -8.43 11.27
CA ARG A 327 0.27 -7.34 12.10
C ARG A 327 0.18 -5.99 11.37
N ASN A 328 -0.02 -6.02 10.06
CA ASN A 328 -0.12 -4.80 9.26
C ASN A 328 -1.57 -4.32 9.21
N ILE A 329 -1.75 -3.00 9.23
CA ILE A 329 -3.06 -2.35 9.27
C ILE A 329 -3.25 -1.53 7.99
N ILE A 330 -4.18 -1.95 7.15
CA ILE A 330 -4.63 -1.22 5.98
C ILE A 330 -5.80 -0.33 6.41
N THR A 331 -5.48 0.95 6.53
CA THR A 331 -6.27 2.05 7.08
C THR A 331 -6.51 1.89 8.58
N SER A 332 -6.38 2.98 9.34
CA SER A 332 -6.50 2.93 10.81
C SER A 332 -7.90 3.31 11.30
N SER A 333 -8.19 3.00 12.56
CA SER A 333 -9.41 3.44 13.26
C SER A 333 -9.47 4.97 13.44
N THR A 334 -8.34 5.66 13.34
CA THR A 334 -8.19 7.11 13.55
C THR A 334 -7.51 7.73 12.33
N GLY A 335 -8.29 8.10 11.31
CA GLY A 335 -7.73 8.70 10.09
C GLY A 335 -8.73 8.76 8.94
N ASN A 336 -8.29 9.33 7.83
CA ASN A 336 -9.04 9.33 6.57
C ASN A 336 -9.13 7.89 6.00
N LYS A 337 -10.22 7.58 5.32
CA LYS A 337 -10.37 6.32 4.58
C LYS A 337 -9.33 6.27 3.45
N SER A 338 -8.63 5.14 3.32
CA SER A 338 -7.86 4.89 2.10
C SER A 338 -8.81 4.49 0.97
N VAL A 339 -8.53 4.94 -0.24
CA VAL A 339 -9.24 4.53 -1.47
C VAL A 339 -8.28 3.68 -2.29
N ILE A 340 -8.63 2.42 -2.48
CA ILE A 340 -7.81 1.40 -3.13
C ILE A 340 -8.61 0.90 -4.35
N SER A 341 -8.52 1.65 -5.44
CA SER A 341 -9.45 1.60 -6.56
C SER A 341 -8.72 1.91 -7.85
N GLY A 342 -9.28 1.52 -9.00
CA GLY A 342 -8.67 1.78 -10.31
C GLY A 342 -7.43 0.93 -10.61
N ASN A 343 -7.15 -0.11 -9.82
CA ASN A 343 -6.05 -1.03 -10.07
C ASN A 343 -6.39 -1.97 -11.23
N TYR A 344 -5.45 -2.17 -12.15
CA TYR A 344 -5.68 -2.89 -13.40
C TYR A 344 -4.50 -3.78 -13.79
N HIS A 345 -4.78 -5.07 -13.89
CA HIS A 345 -3.97 -6.05 -14.59
C HIS A 345 -4.87 -7.23 -15.00
N ALA A 346 -4.76 -7.74 -16.23
CA ALA A 346 -5.70 -8.71 -16.79
C ALA A 346 -5.81 -10.04 -15.99
N SER A 347 -4.73 -10.44 -15.33
CA SER A 347 -4.68 -11.63 -14.48
C SER A 347 -4.54 -11.32 -12.99
N ALA A 348 -4.61 -10.03 -12.61
CA ALA A 348 -4.51 -9.57 -11.23
C ALA A 348 -5.44 -8.34 -11.06
N GLY A 349 -4.92 -7.16 -10.73
CA GLY A 349 -5.74 -5.97 -10.60
C GLY A 349 -6.49 -5.92 -9.29
N HIS A 350 -5.95 -6.52 -8.23
CA HIS A 350 -6.60 -6.56 -6.92
C HIS A 350 -6.44 -5.25 -6.18
N GLY A 351 -7.43 -4.88 -5.36
CA GLY A 351 -7.29 -3.77 -4.44
C GLY A 351 -6.24 -4.10 -3.37
N VAL A 352 -6.51 -5.14 -2.59
CA VAL A 352 -5.57 -5.72 -1.62
C VAL A 352 -5.33 -7.19 -1.94
N TYR A 353 -4.07 -7.60 -1.99
CA TYR A 353 -3.65 -8.97 -2.21
C TYR A 353 -2.77 -9.44 -1.05
N ILE A 354 -3.10 -10.59 -0.44
CA ILE A 354 -2.41 -11.18 0.70
C ILE A 354 -1.95 -12.58 0.30
N ASN A 355 -0.63 -12.84 0.37
CA ASN A 355 -0.02 -14.12 0.06
C ASN A 355 1.08 -14.53 1.06
N GLY A 356 0.72 -15.38 2.01
CA GLY A 356 1.59 -15.82 3.10
C GLY A 356 1.85 -14.73 4.14
N ALA A 357 0.91 -13.80 4.36
CA ALA A 357 1.00 -12.76 5.38
C ALA A 357 -0.13 -12.88 6.40
N LYS A 358 0.18 -12.68 7.69
CA LYS A 358 -0.72 -13.04 8.80
C LYS A 358 -1.13 -11.87 9.67
N ASN A 359 -2.23 -12.00 10.39
CA ASN A 359 -2.72 -10.95 11.32
C ASN A 359 -2.87 -9.58 10.63
N THR A 360 -3.29 -9.57 9.37
CA THR A 360 -3.53 -8.32 8.63
C THR A 360 -4.92 -7.79 9.01
N THR A 361 -5.01 -6.51 9.34
CA THR A 361 -6.30 -5.84 9.58
C THR A 361 -6.58 -4.85 8.47
N ILE A 362 -7.76 -4.95 7.85
CA ILE A 362 -8.23 -4.04 6.80
C ILE A 362 -9.49 -3.38 7.32
N VAL A 363 -9.47 -2.11 7.69
CA VAL A 363 -10.64 -1.38 8.22
C VAL A 363 -10.88 -0.11 7.44
N LYS A 364 -12.05 0.53 7.55
CA LYS A 364 -12.32 1.88 7.04
C LYS A 364 -11.85 2.20 5.61
N SER A 365 -11.73 1.22 4.73
CA SER A 365 -11.21 1.39 3.37
C SER A 365 -12.36 1.46 2.36
N ILE A 366 -12.15 2.18 1.25
CA ILE A 366 -13.00 2.13 0.06
C ILE A 366 -12.22 1.36 -1.02
N ILE A 367 -12.76 0.25 -1.51
CA ILE A 367 -12.08 -0.66 -2.42
C ILE A 367 -12.97 -0.96 -3.63
N GLY A 368 -12.61 -0.37 -4.78
CA GLY A 368 -13.30 -0.52 -6.07
C GLY A 368 -14.35 0.57 -6.40
N ALA A 369 -14.46 1.58 -5.53
CA ALA A 369 -15.31 2.76 -5.71
C ALA A 369 -14.51 4.07 -5.60
N LYS A 370 -15.10 5.18 -6.04
CA LYS A 370 -14.56 6.53 -5.82
C LYS A 370 -14.61 6.89 -4.33
N SER A 371 -13.93 7.97 -3.95
CA SER A 371 -13.87 8.44 -2.56
C SER A 371 -15.24 8.86 -1.99
N ASP A 372 -16.23 9.16 -2.85
CA ASP A 372 -17.63 9.37 -2.46
C ASP A 372 -18.34 8.08 -2.01
N GLY A 373 -17.80 6.92 -2.37
CA GLY A 373 -18.36 5.60 -2.10
C GLY A 373 -19.69 5.30 -2.81
N ALA A 374 -20.09 6.11 -3.78
CA ALA A 374 -21.33 5.95 -4.54
C ALA A 374 -21.09 5.70 -6.03
N ASN A 375 -19.92 6.09 -6.54
CA ASN A 375 -19.57 5.95 -7.96
C ASN A 375 -18.49 4.90 -8.18
N LEU A 376 -18.55 4.23 -9.34
CA LEU A 376 -17.59 3.19 -9.72
C LEU A 376 -16.19 3.76 -9.98
N LEU A 377 -15.19 3.04 -9.50
CA LEU A 377 -13.78 3.17 -9.88
C LEU A 377 -13.14 1.80 -9.74
N GLU A 378 -13.51 0.93 -10.68
CA GLU A 378 -13.37 -0.51 -10.54
C GLU A 378 -11.90 -0.92 -10.39
N ASN A 379 -11.61 -1.85 -9.47
CA ASN A 379 -10.43 -2.70 -9.59
C ASN A 379 -10.76 -3.82 -10.59
N TYR A 380 -9.82 -4.15 -11.48
CA TYR A 380 -10.05 -5.19 -12.50
C TYR A 380 -10.23 -6.59 -11.89
N GLY A 381 -9.50 -6.86 -10.81
CA GLY A 381 -9.58 -8.10 -10.03
C GLY A 381 -10.60 -8.02 -8.90
N SER A 382 -10.39 -8.84 -7.87
CA SER A 382 -11.17 -8.77 -6.62
C SER A 382 -10.80 -7.54 -5.79
N GLY A 383 -11.72 -7.08 -4.95
CA GLY A 383 -11.43 -6.02 -3.97
C GLY A 383 -10.35 -6.46 -3.00
N ILE A 384 -10.58 -7.57 -2.30
CA ILE A 384 -9.60 -8.23 -1.42
C ILE A 384 -9.41 -9.66 -1.90
N TYR A 385 -8.16 -10.09 -2.05
CA TYR A 385 -7.77 -11.44 -2.47
C TYR A 385 -6.75 -12.01 -1.47
N ILE A 386 -7.08 -13.13 -0.87
CA ILE A 386 -6.25 -13.83 0.12
C ILE A 386 -5.94 -15.21 -0.45
N GLU A 387 -4.65 -15.56 -0.55
CA GLU A 387 -4.20 -16.89 -0.94
C GLU A 387 -2.92 -17.33 -0.24
N GLY A 388 -2.53 -18.59 -0.43
CA GLY A 388 -1.25 -19.12 0.03
C GLY A 388 -1.21 -19.50 1.50
N ASP A 389 -0.47 -20.56 1.80
CA ASP A 389 -0.27 -21.06 3.16
C ASP A 389 0.30 -19.96 4.08
N GLY A 390 -0.31 -19.81 5.26
CA GLY A 390 0.10 -18.82 6.26
C GLY A 390 -0.54 -17.43 6.10
N SER A 391 -1.51 -17.29 5.19
CA SER A 391 -2.38 -16.10 5.08
C SER A 391 -3.49 -16.05 6.14
N ASP A 392 -3.11 -16.29 7.39
CA ASP A 392 -4.05 -16.55 8.49
C ASP A 392 -4.36 -15.30 9.31
N ASP A 393 -5.43 -15.39 10.11
CA ASP A 393 -5.81 -14.38 11.10
C ASP A 393 -6.11 -13.00 10.49
N THR A 394 -6.55 -12.94 9.23
CA THR A 394 -6.91 -11.68 8.57
C THR A 394 -8.24 -11.17 9.09
N VAL A 395 -8.32 -9.89 9.46
CA VAL A 395 -9.54 -9.20 9.87
C VAL A 395 -9.93 -8.18 8.82
N ILE A 396 -11.10 -8.35 8.22
CA ILE A 396 -11.69 -7.44 7.22
C ILE A 396 -12.87 -6.73 7.85
N GLY A 397 -12.69 -5.47 8.15
CA GLY A 397 -13.58 -4.63 8.93
C GLY A 397 -13.17 -4.64 10.40
N GLY A 398 -14.01 -4.14 11.31
CA GLY A 398 -13.62 -4.00 12.71
C GLY A 398 -14.50 -4.78 13.68
N ASP A 399 -13.90 -5.17 14.79
CA ASP A 399 -14.51 -5.90 15.92
C ASP A 399 -14.61 -5.06 17.21
N THR A 400 -14.13 -3.81 17.17
CA THR A 400 -14.12 -2.88 18.31
C THR A 400 -14.59 -1.48 17.86
N GLY A 401 -15.43 -0.80 18.64
CA GLY A 401 -15.86 0.60 18.40
C GLY A 401 -16.97 0.83 17.33
N VAL A 402 -17.30 2.10 17.04
CA VAL A 402 -18.29 2.50 16.02
C VAL A 402 -17.68 2.58 14.61
N SER A 403 -18.36 1.98 13.62
CA SER A 403 -18.14 2.10 12.15
C SER A 403 -16.68 1.97 11.67
N MET A 404 -16.12 0.77 11.77
CA MET A 404 -14.82 0.40 11.19
C MET A 404 -14.92 -0.40 9.87
N GLY A 405 -16.14 -0.55 9.35
CA GLY A 405 -16.42 -1.29 8.12
C GLY A 405 -15.73 -0.75 6.87
N ASN A 406 -15.42 -1.66 5.95
CA ASN A 406 -14.97 -1.30 4.60
C ASN A 406 -16.15 -1.19 3.64
N LEU A 407 -15.97 -0.39 2.59
CA LEU A 407 -16.78 -0.41 1.38
C LEU A 407 -16.02 -1.21 0.31
N ILE A 408 -16.51 -2.38 -0.07
CA ILE A 408 -15.84 -3.32 -0.99
C ILE A 408 -16.81 -3.61 -2.15
N SER A 409 -16.78 -2.73 -3.14
CA SER A 409 -17.85 -2.60 -4.12
C SER A 409 -17.28 -2.15 -5.47
N GLY A 410 -18.01 -2.41 -6.56
CA GLY A 410 -17.59 -2.01 -7.91
C GLY A 410 -16.40 -2.78 -8.47
N ASN A 411 -15.93 -3.85 -7.84
CA ASN A 411 -14.80 -4.62 -8.35
C ASN A 411 -15.24 -5.52 -9.52
N ASN A 412 -14.41 -5.66 -10.55
CA ASN A 412 -14.70 -6.52 -11.70
C ASN A 412 -14.53 -8.03 -11.41
N GLY A 413 -13.88 -8.36 -10.28
CA GLY A 413 -13.86 -9.70 -9.69
C GLY A 413 -14.87 -9.89 -8.55
N TYR A 414 -14.42 -10.57 -7.49
CA TYR A 414 -15.15 -10.78 -6.25
C TYR A 414 -15.03 -9.55 -5.34
N GLY A 415 -15.95 -9.39 -4.38
CA GLY A 415 -15.72 -8.43 -3.29
C GLY A 415 -14.50 -8.89 -2.46
N ILE A 416 -14.65 -10.05 -1.82
CA ILE A 416 -13.61 -10.73 -1.05
C ILE A 416 -13.45 -12.16 -1.59
N TYR A 417 -12.22 -12.55 -1.89
CA TYR A 417 -11.87 -13.91 -2.32
C TYR A 417 -10.82 -14.49 -1.36
N ILE A 418 -11.08 -15.68 -0.81
CA ILE A 418 -10.23 -16.37 0.15
C ILE A 418 -9.97 -17.78 -0.38
N SER A 419 -8.72 -18.04 -0.73
CA SER A 419 -8.15 -19.37 -1.02
C SER A 419 -7.20 -19.68 0.12
N ASP A 420 -7.32 -20.83 0.79
CA ASP A 420 -6.31 -21.35 1.74
C ASP A 420 -6.02 -20.55 3.02
N GLY A 421 -6.51 -19.32 3.18
CA GLY A 421 -6.34 -18.52 4.41
C GLY A 421 -7.27 -18.93 5.54
N ASP A 422 -6.73 -19.28 6.70
CA ASP A 422 -7.51 -19.72 7.87
C ASP A 422 -7.85 -18.57 8.82
N ASN A 423 -8.91 -18.76 9.61
CA ASN A 423 -9.33 -17.83 10.67
C ASN A 423 -9.58 -16.39 10.18
N THR A 424 -10.03 -16.22 8.94
CA THR A 424 -10.39 -14.90 8.40
C THR A 424 -11.72 -14.43 9.00
N LYS A 425 -11.76 -13.17 9.42
CA LYS A 425 -12.90 -12.54 10.07
C LYS A 425 -13.44 -11.39 9.22
N ILE A 426 -14.72 -11.40 8.86
CA ILE A 426 -15.33 -10.39 8.00
C ILE A 426 -16.45 -9.69 8.76
N TYR A 427 -16.24 -8.46 9.19
CA TYR A 427 -17.11 -7.73 10.13
C TYR A 427 -17.54 -6.34 9.64
N GLY A 428 -18.82 -6.03 9.69
CA GLY A 428 -19.33 -4.67 9.52
C GLY A 428 -19.12 -4.05 8.13
N ASN A 429 -18.90 -4.84 7.08
CA ASN A 429 -18.57 -4.34 5.75
C ASN A 429 -19.81 -4.10 4.88
N HIS A 430 -19.71 -3.16 3.95
CA HIS A 430 -20.62 -2.97 2.82
C HIS A 430 -20.00 -3.59 1.56
N ILE A 431 -20.60 -4.65 1.03
CA ILE A 431 -20.06 -5.45 -0.07
C ILE A 431 -21.08 -5.53 -1.21
N GLY A 432 -20.77 -4.86 -2.33
CA GLY A 432 -21.62 -4.78 -3.53
C GLY A 432 -22.71 -3.70 -3.50
N VAL A 433 -22.70 -2.88 -2.46
CA VAL A 433 -23.58 -1.70 -2.26
C VAL A 433 -22.73 -0.44 -2.08
N ASP A 434 -23.35 0.74 -2.16
CA ASP A 434 -22.69 2.03 -1.93
C ASP A 434 -22.38 2.29 -0.45
N SER A 435 -21.81 3.46 -0.15
CA SER A 435 -21.47 3.91 1.20
C SER A 435 -22.68 4.07 2.14
N SER A 436 -23.90 4.23 1.60
CA SER A 436 -25.14 4.20 2.38
C SER A 436 -25.56 2.78 2.77
N GLY A 437 -25.05 1.79 2.03
CA GLY A 437 -25.39 0.39 2.14
C GLY A 437 -26.75 0.02 1.51
N ASN A 438 -27.43 0.95 0.83
CA ASN A 438 -28.78 0.74 0.30
C ASN A 438 -28.87 0.79 -1.23
N THR A 439 -27.87 1.36 -1.93
CA THR A 439 -27.84 1.38 -3.40
C THR A 439 -26.88 0.32 -3.91
N VAL A 440 -27.22 -0.37 -4.99
CA VAL A 440 -26.33 -1.36 -5.62
C VAL A 440 -25.11 -0.68 -6.25
N LEU A 441 -23.93 -1.15 -5.87
CA LEU A 441 -22.64 -0.80 -6.48
C LEU A 441 -21.86 -2.11 -6.70
N ALA A 442 -22.40 -2.93 -7.59
CA ALA A 442 -22.10 -4.35 -7.68
C ALA A 442 -20.61 -4.68 -7.89
N ASN A 443 -20.09 -5.64 -7.10
CA ASN A 443 -18.99 -6.47 -7.60
C ASN A 443 -19.53 -7.41 -8.69
N LYS A 444 -18.76 -7.75 -9.72
CA LYS A 444 -19.29 -8.53 -10.86
C LYS A 444 -19.40 -10.03 -10.58
N LYS A 445 -18.70 -10.56 -9.58
CA LYS A 445 -18.80 -11.96 -9.12
C LYS A 445 -19.47 -12.05 -7.75
N ASP A 446 -19.14 -13.08 -6.94
CA ASP A 446 -19.69 -13.25 -5.60
C ASP A 446 -19.21 -12.11 -4.67
N GLY A 447 -20.02 -11.77 -3.66
CA GLY A 447 -19.63 -10.80 -2.63
C GLY A 447 -18.47 -11.33 -1.81
N VAL A 448 -18.61 -12.54 -1.27
CA VAL A 448 -17.57 -13.27 -0.53
C VAL A 448 -17.44 -14.69 -1.09
N ARG A 449 -16.22 -15.08 -1.48
CA ARG A 449 -15.88 -16.42 -1.99
C ARG A 449 -14.83 -17.08 -1.09
N ILE A 450 -15.12 -18.29 -0.59
CA ILE A 450 -14.23 -19.08 0.30
C ILE A 450 -13.96 -20.44 -0.36
N ILE A 451 -12.70 -20.77 -0.64
CA ILE A 451 -12.30 -21.97 -1.42
C ILE A 451 -10.96 -22.57 -0.96
N ASN A 452 -10.63 -23.71 -1.57
CA ASN A 452 -9.32 -24.35 -1.70
C ASN A 452 -8.69 -24.92 -0.42
N SER A 453 -9.25 -24.64 0.75
CA SER A 453 -8.99 -25.25 2.07
C SER A 453 -9.15 -24.21 3.19
N ALA A 454 -9.61 -22.99 2.88
CA ALA A 454 -9.84 -21.95 3.88
C ALA A 454 -10.84 -22.40 4.95
N LYS A 455 -10.37 -22.47 6.20
CA LYS A 455 -11.13 -22.94 7.37
C LYS A 455 -11.41 -21.82 8.34
N SER A 456 -12.44 -22.05 9.17
CA SER A 456 -12.77 -21.17 10.29
C SER A 456 -12.99 -19.71 9.87
N THR A 457 -13.42 -19.47 8.62
CA THR A 457 -13.79 -18.13 8.18
C THR A 457 -15.11 -17.75 8.83
N LEU A 458 -15.13 -16.59 9.51
CA LEU A 458 -16.31 -16.04 10.15
C LEU A 458 -16.81 -14.83 9.38
N VAL A 459 -17.93 -15.01 8.67
CA VAL A 459 -18.65 -13.97 7.94
C VAL A 459 -19.76 -13.41 8.82
N GLY A 460 -19.51 -12.24 9.40
CA GLY A 460 -20.41 -11.54 10.31
C GLY A 460 -20.04 -11.70 11.79
N ASN A 461 -20.81 -11.07 12.67
CA ASN A 461 -20.49 -10.96 14.09
C ASN A 461 -21.76 -11.01 14.94
N HIS A 462 -21.70 -11.59 16.15
CA HIS A 462 -22.85 -11.67 17.07
C HIS A 462 -23.37 -10.28 17.48
N ASN A 463 -22.52 -9.27 17.43
CA ASN A 463 -22.92 -7.88 17.66
C ASN A 463 -23.45 -7.25 16.36
N ASN A 464 -24.71 -6.77 16.42
CA ASN A 464 -25.40 -6.09 15.32
C ASN A 464 -24.65 -4.85 14.78
N ALA A 465 -23.81 -4.20 15.59
CA ALA A 465 -22.99 -3.08 15.15
C ALA A 465 -21.94 -3.46 14.09
N PHE A 466 -21.61 -4.75 13.99
CA PHE A 466 -20.62 -5.29 13.06
C PHE A 466 -21.24 -6.26 12.04
N ARG A 467 -22.52 -6.08 11.73
CA ARG A 467 -23.24 -6.80 10.68
C ARG A 467 -22.72 -6.40 9.29
N ASN A 468 -22.40 -7.38 8.44
CA ASN A 468 -22.12 -7.07 7.03
C ASN A 468 -23.42 -6.88 6.23
N VAL A 469 -23.35 -6.06 5.19
CA VAL A 469 -24.33 -5.95 4.11
C VAL A 469 -23.69 -6.48 2.84
N ILE A 470 -24.15 -7.64 2.36
CA ILE A 470 -23.56 -8.40 1.26
C ILE A 470 -24.62 -8.56 0.16
N SER A 471 -24.71 -7.55 -0.69
CA SER A 471 -25.89 -7.30 -1.51
C SER A 471 -25.48 -6.73 -2.86
N GLY A 472 -26.33 -6.90 -3.88
CA GLY A 472 -26.13 -6.33 -5.22
C GLY A 472 -25.02 -6.99 -6.04
N ASN A 473 -24.42 -8.09 -5.57
CA ASN A 473 -23.30 -8.72 -6.24
C ASN A 473 -23.74 -9.51 -7.48
N GLY A 474 -22.86 -9.57 -8.48
CA GLY A 474 -23.11 -10.21 -9.77
C GLY A 474 -23.15 -11.75 -9.72
N GLY A 475 -22.73 -12.34 -8.60
CA GLY A 475 -22.88 -13.75 -8.27
C GLY A 475 -23.74 -13.94 -7.01
N SER A 476 -23.30 -14.84 -6.13
CA SER A 476 -23.88 -15.08 -4.81
C SER A 476 -23.43 -14.04 -3.79
N GLY A 477 -24.20 -13.88 -2.70
CA GLY A 477 -23.75 -13.05 -1.58
C GLY A 477 -22.51 -13.66 -0.93
N VAL A 478 -22.65 -14.88 -0.41
CA VAL A 478 -21.56 -15.69 0.15
C VAL A 478 -21.52 -17.05 -0.54
N HIS A 479 -20.35 -17.47 -1.00
CA HIS A 479 -20.14 -18.75 -1.68
C HIS A 479 -18.94 -19.50 -1.09
N VAL A 480 -19.22 -20.66 -0.48
CA VAL A 480 -18.22 -21.55 0.10
C VAL A 480 -18.13 -22.83 -0.74
N GLU A 481 -16.92 -23.22 -1.14
CA GLU A 481 -16.71 -24.40 -1.97
C GLU A 481 -15.49 -25.21 -1.53
N GLY A 482 -15.62 -26.54 -1.64
CA GLY A 482 -14.53 -27.49 -1.49
C GLY A 482 -14.51 -28.19 -0.13
N ALA A 483 -14.26 -29.50 -0.14
CA ALA A 483 -14.45 -30.36 1.04
C ALA A 483 -13.48 -30.05 2.20
N ALA A 484 -12.36 -29.40 1.90
CA ALA A 484 -11.38 -28.97 2.89
C ALA A 484 -11.71 -27.61 3.56
N SER A 485 -12.62 -26.83 2.97
CA SER A 485 -13.04 -25.50 3.46
C SER A 485 -14.06 -25.63 4.60
N THR A 486 -13.61 -26.13 5.75
CA THR A 486 -14.52 -26.56 6.85
C THR A 486 -14.65 -25.55 7.98
N VAL A 487 -15.69 -25.72 8.81
CA VAL A 487 -15.91 -24.92 10.03
C VAL A 487 -16.12 -23.43 9.74
N ASN A 488 -16.65 -23.11 8.56
CA ASN A 488 -16.99 -21.75 8.19
C ASN A 488 -18.31 -21.34 8.85
N ILE A 489 -18.41 -20.08 9.28
CA ILE A 489 -19.59 -19.57 9.98
C ILE A 489 -20.07 -18.31 9.28
N ILE A 490 -21.35 -18.29 8.91
CA ILE A 490 -22.03 -17.17 8.26
C ILE A 490 -23.17 -16.76 9.18
N LEU A 491 -23.02 -15.68 9.94
CA LEU A 491 -23.99 -15.26 10.93
C LEU A 491 -24.26 -13.77 10.89
N ASN A 492 -25.46 -13.38 11.32
CA ASN A 492 -25.86 -12.01 11.52
C ASN A 492 -25.63 -11.04 10.35
N ASN A 493 -25.72 -11.51 9.10
CA ASN A 493 -25.53 -10.67 7.91
C ASN A 493 -26.87 -10.19 7.33
N TYR A 494 -26.82 -9.10 6.57
CA TYR A 494 -27.84 -8.74 5.59
C TYR A 494 -27.35 -9.15 4.20
N ILE A 495 -28.09 -10.02 3.54
CA ILE A 495 -27.71 -10.63 2.28
C ILE A 495 -28.86 -10.44 1.28
N GLY A 496 -28.61 -9.64 0.24
CA GLY A 496 -29.61 -9.27 -0.76
C GLY A 496 -30.61 -8.19 -0.30
N VAL A 497 -30.42 -7.62 0.88
CA VAL A 497 -31.12 -6.43 1.39
C VAL A 497 -30.11 -5.33 1.73
N GLY A 498 -30.55 -4.07 1.75
CA GLY A 498 -29.70 -2.94 2.13
C GLY A 498 -29.39 -2.88 3.63
N ALA A 499 -28.58 -1.91 4.03
CA ALA A 499 -28.23 -1.63 5.42
C ALA A 499 -29.43 -1.26 6.31
N ASP A 500 -30.49 -0.73 5.71
CA ASP A 500 -31.77 -0.51 6.40
C ASP A 500 -32.54 -1.82 6.67
N GLY A 501 -32.09 -2.96 6.12
CA GLY A 501 -32.70 -4.27 6.21
C GLY A 501 -33.97 -4.45 5.37
N ALA A 502 -34.26 -3.53 4.45
CA ALA A 502 -35.48 -3.50 3.64
C ALA A 502 -35.24 -3.15 2.16
N ALA A 503 -34.30 -2.25 1.85
CA ALA A 503 -33.96 -1.86 0.48
C ALA A 503 -33.57 -3.09 -0.35
N GLN A 504 -34.09 -3.17 -1.57
CA GLN A 504 -33.87 -4.32 -2.44
C GLN A 504 -32.53 -4.18 -3.17
N ALA A 505 -31.58 -5.03 -2.80
CA ALA A 505 -30.25 -5.08 -3.41
C ALA A 505 -29.88 -6.55 -3.63
N GLY A 506 -30.68 -7.26 -4.41
CA GLY A 506 -30.54 -8.70 -4.64
C GLY A 506 -29.19 -9.11 -5.23
N ASN A 507 -28.65 -10.24 -4.78
CA ASN A 507 -27.52 -10.89 -5.44
C ASN A 507 -28.04 -11.67 -6.68
N LYS A 508 -27.27 -11.72 -7.78
CA LYS A 508 -27.73 -12.32 -9.05
C LYS A 508 -27.76 -13.85 -9.07
N ASN A 509 -27.16 -14.51 -8.10
CA ASN A 509 -27.34 -15.94 -7.85
C ASN A 509 -28.05 -16.14 -6.49
N ALA A 510 -27.51 -16.99 -5.62
CA ALA A 510 -28.09 -17.25 -4.30
C ALA A 510 -27.57 -16.27 -3.25
N GLY A 511 -28.33 -16.08 -2.18
CA GLY A 511 -27.82 -15.34 -1.02
C GLY A 511 -26.61 -16.04 -0.41
N VAL A 512 -26.76 -17.32 -0.08
CA VAL A 512 -25.69 -18.21 0.38
C VAL A 512 -25.62 -19.45 -0.51
N TYR A 513 -24.42 -19.80 -0.98
CA TYR A 513 -24.18 -20.99 -1.79
C TYR A 513 -23.08 -21.86 -1.17
N LEU A 514 -23.44 -23.07 -0.76
CA LEU A 514 -22.51 -24.09 -0.26
C LEU A 514 -22.39 -25.19 -1.30
N LYS A 515 -21.15 -25.46 -1.77
CA LYS A 515 -20.88 -26.45 -2.82
C LYS A 515 -19.74 -27.38 -2.44
N ASN A 516 -20.03 -28.68 -2.40
CA ASN A 516 -19.10 -29.72 -1.94
C ASN A 516 -18.35 -29.32 -0.66
N VAL A 517 -19.06 -28.77 0.33
CA VAL A 517 -18.44 -28.25 1.56
C VAL A 517 -19.16 -28.75 2.82
N PRO A 518 -18.44 -29.36 3.77
CA PRO A 518 -19.04 -29.80 5.01
C PRO A 518 -18.83 -28.84 6.18
N TYR A 519 -19.62 -29.02 7.25
CA TYR A 519 -19.44 -28.36 8.55
C TYR A 519 -19.47 -26.82 8.53
N THR A 520 -20.30 -26.24 7.67
CA THR A 520 -20.58 -24.80 7.62
C THR A 520 -21.84 -24.46 8.42
N TYR A 521 -21.77 -23.40 9.21
CA TYR A 521 -22.90 -22.89 9.98
C TYR A 521 -23.48 -21.65 9.30
N VAL A 522 -24.75 -21.68 8.92
CA VAL A 522 -25.49 -20.53 8.41
C VAL A 522 -26.51 -20.11 9.47
N GLY A 523 -26.16 -19.08 10.23
CA GLY A 523 -26.86 -18.62 11.44
C GLY A 523 -26.34 -19.29 12.72
N VAL A 524 -26.87 -18.90 13.89
CA VAL A 524 -26.36 -19.32 15.21
C VAL A 524 -27.45 -19.75 16.18
N ASP A 525 -27.03 -20.41 17.26
CA ASP A 525 -27.85 -21.02 18.31
C ASP A 525 -28.66 -19.98 19.13
N HIS A 526 -29.83 -20.42 19.63
CA HIS A 526 -30.92 -19.65 20.26
C HIS A 526 -30.58 -18.77 21.47
N LEU A 527 -29.35 -18.83 22.00
CA LEU A 527 -28.95 -18.07 23.18
C LEU A 527 -28.65 -16.59 22.87
N ASP A 528 -28.41 -16.26 21.60
CA ASP A 528 -28.17 -14.89 21.15
C ASP A 528 -29.41 -14.33 20.43
N ASN A 529 -30.30 -13.69 21.20
CA ASN A 529 -31.51 -12.99 20.72
C ASN A 529 -31.24 -12.09 19.49
N GLY A 530 -31.45 -12.60 18.27
CA GLY A 530 -31.54 -11.82 17.03
C GLY A 530 -30.36 -11.88 16.04
N SER A 531 -29.45 -12.84 16.16
CA SER A 531 -28.19 -12.90 15.38
C SER A 531 -28.23 -13.74 14.09
N GLY A 532 -29.43 -14.09 13.59
CA GLY A 532 -29.60 -14.80 12.32
C GLY A 532 -29.33 -13.93 11.09
N ASN A 533 -29.05 -14.56 9.94
CA ASN A 533 -28.93 -13.83 8.68
C ASN A 533 -30.31 -13.43 8.15
N ILE A 534 -30.36 -12.30 7.46
CA ILE A 534 -31.49 -11.93 6.59
C ILE A 534 -31.06 -12.16 5.15
N ILE A 535 -31.76 -13.06 4.45
CA ILE A 535 -31.40 -13.54 3.12
C ILE A 535 -32.61 -13.41 2.20
N ALA A 536 -32.62 -12.37 1.37
CA ALA A 536 -33.78 -11.99 0.59
C ALA A 536 -33.39 -11.43 -0.79
N ASN A 537 -34.37 -11.27 -1.67
CA ASN A 537 -34.23 -10.70 -3.03
C ASN A 537 -33.16 -11.36 -3.93
N SER A 538 -32.71 -12.57 -3.62
CA SER A 538 -31.75 -13.28 -4.48
C SER A 538 -32.43 -13.68 -5.78
N SER A 539 -31.74 -13.55 -6.92
CA SER A 539 -32.32 -13.87 -8.24
C SER A 539 -32.53 -15.36 -8.47
N THR A 540 -32.02 -16.22 -7.59
CA THR A 540 -32.34 -17.66 -7.53
C THR A 540 -32.94 -18.02 -6.18
N TYR A 541 -32.22 -18.77 -5.35
CA TYR A 541 -32.66 -19.20 -4.02
C TYR A 541 -32.02 -18.36 -2.93
N GLY A 542 -32.63 -18.33 -1.75
CA GLY A 542 -31.96 -17.73 -0.58
C GLY A 542 -30.69 -18.51 -0.23
N ILE A 543 -30.81 -19.83 -0.08
CA ILE A 543 -29.70 -20.74 0.22
C ILE A 543 -29.67 -21.89 -0.78
N ILE A 544 -28.49 -22.22 -1.31
CA ILE A 544 -28.25 -23.41 -2.13
C ILE A 544 -27.23 -24.32 -1.43
N LEU A 545 -27.57 -25.60 -1.33
CA LEU A 545 -26.72 -26.71 -0.87
C LEU A 545 -26.50 -27.66 -2.05
N ASN A 546 -25.27 -27.79 -2.55
CA ASN A 546 -25.00 -28.55 -3.77
C ASN A 546 -23.84 -29.52 -3.64
N GLY A 547 -24.04 -30.76 -4.09
CA GLY A 547 -23.00 -31.76 -4.29
C GLY A 547 -22.76 -32.67 -3.09
N ALA A 548 -22.15 -33.83 -3.37
CA ALA A 548 -22.14 -34.99 -2.46
C ALA A 548 -21.41 -34.70 -1.15
N ASP A 549 -20.37 -33.86 -1.17
CA ASP A 549 -19.57 -33.51 0.01
C ASP A 549 -20.16 -32.34 0.82
N THR A 550 -21.29 -31.77 0.39
CA THR A 550 -22.03 -30.77 1.17
C THR A 550 -22.82 -31.51 2.24
N GLN A 551 -22.18 -31.75 3.39
CA GLN A 551 -22.73 -32.56 4.49
C GLN A 551 -22.51 -31.89 5.84
N ASN A 552 -23.35 -32.20 6.82
CA ASN A 552 -23.20 -31.71 8.19
C ASN A 552 -23.14 -30.17 8.30
N ASN A 553 -23.72 -29.44 7.34
CA ASN A 553 -23.96 -28.01 7.50
C ASN A 553 -25.19 -27.79 8.39
N LEU A 554 -25.20 -26.69 9.14
CA LEU A 554 -26.30 -26.30 10.02
C LEU A 554 -26.91 -24.98 9.55
N ILE A 555 -28.20 -24.98 9.23
CA ILE A 555 -28.92 -23.77 8.80
C ILE A 555 -29.96 -23.43 9.86
N GLN A 556 -29.75 -22.35 10.60
CA GLN A 556 -30.63 -22.04 11.73
C GLN A 556 -30.86 -20.55 11.93
N TYR A 557 -32.05 -20.21 12.42
CA TYR A 557 -32.47 -18.87 12.84
C TYR A 557 -32.37 -17.78 11.77
N ASN A 558 -32.33 -18.16 10.48
CA ASN A 558 -32.29 -17.20 9.37
C ASN A 558 -33.69 -16.70 9.00
N LYS A 559 -33.78 -15.44 8.59
CA LYS A 559 -34.93 -14.88 7.88
C LYS A 559 -34.69 -15.02 6.38
N ILE A 560 -35.49 -15.84 5.70
CA ILE A 560 -35.27 -16.18 4.29
C ILE A 560 -36.47 -15.75 3.44
N GLY A 561 -36.23 -14.90 2.44
CA GLY A 561 -37.27 -14.36 1.57
C GLY A 561 -38.16 -13.30 2.24
N VAL A 562 -37.72 -12.75 3.37
CA VAL A 562 -38.37 -11.65 4.09
C VAL A 562 -37.33 -10.61 4.52
N ASP A 563 -37.78 -9.38 4.71
CA ASP A 563 -36.97 -8.27 5.22
C ASP A 563 -36.78 -8.34 6.76
N LYS A 564 -36.12 -7.33 7.35
CA LYS A 564 -35.94 -7.26 8.82
C LYS A 564 -37.23 -7.24 9.62
N ASN A 565 -38.31 -6.69 9.06
CA ASN A 565 -39.61 -6.58 9.70
C ASN A 565 -40.49 -7.80 9.45
N GLY A 566 -40.04 -8.76 8.64
CA GLY A 566 -40.81 -9.94 8.24
C GLY A 566 -41.73 -9.69 7.05
N ALA A 567 -41.64 -8.53 6.38
CA ALA A 567 -42.37 -8.29 5.13
C ALA A 567 -41.76 -9.12 4.00
N ALA A 568 -42.59 -9.55 3.05
CA ALA A 568 -42.15 -10.38 1.93
C ALA A 568 -41.09 -9.66 1.08
N ALA A 569 -39.93 -10.29 0.93
CA ALA A 569 -38.80 -9.84 0.12
C ALA A 569 -38.22 -11.08 -0.59
N GLY A 570 -39.08 -11.71 -1.39
CA GLY A 570 -38.88 -13.07 -1.88
C GLY A 570 -37.62 -13.23 -2.75
N ASN A 571 -36.99 -14.40 -2.65
CA ASN A 571 -36.03 -14.85 -3.65
C ASN A 571 -36.79 -15.41 -4.86
N THR A 572 -36.30 -15.22 -6.07
CA THR A 572 -37.07 -15.48 -7.30
C THR A 572 -37.46 -16.94 -7.50
N ALA A 573 -36.61 -17.89 -7.11
CA ALA A 573 -36.82 -19.33 -7.30
C ALA A 573 -37.27 -20.09 -6.03
N GLY A 574 -36.97 -19.59 -4.83
CA GLY A 574 -37.41 -20.19 -3.57
C GLY A 574 -36.52 -19.88 -2.37
N GLY A 575 -36.87 -20.43 -1.20
CA GLY A 575 -36.11 -20.23 0.04
C GLY A 575 -34.78 -20.99 0.06
N ILE A 576 -34.87 -22.32 0.06
CA ILE A 576 -33.72 -23.24 0.15
C ILE A 576 -33.82 -24.29 -0.95
N LEU A 577 -32.69 -24.55 -1.61
CA LEU A 577 -32.51 -25.61 -2.60
C LEU A 577 -31.40 -26.57 -2.14
N ILE A 578 -31.70 -27.87 -2.16
CA ILE A 578 -30.74 -28.96 -1.90
C ILE A 578 -30.63 -29.78 -3.18
N ILE A 579 -29.41 -29.98 -3.71
CA ILE A 579 -29.13 -30.79 -4.91
C ILE A 579 -27.94 -31.70 -4.65
N GLY A 580 -28.11 -33.01 -4.76
CA GLY A 580 -27.00 -33.97 -4.70
C GLY A 580 -26.22 -33.99 -3.38
N SER A 581 -26.75 -33.38 -2.32
CA SER A 581 -26.21 -33.37 -0.96
C SER A 581 -26.90 -34.44 -0.11
N THR A 582 -26.16 -35.11 0.77
CA THR A 582 -26.73 -36.07 1.73
C THR A 582 -27.38 -35.41 2.94
N GLU A 583 -27.42 -34.08 3.02
CA GLU A 583 -27.98 -33.35 4.17
C GLU A 583 -29.45 -33.63 4.42
N ALA A 584 -30.19 -33.99 3.36
CA ALA A 584 -31.59 -34.36 3.44
C ALA A 584 -31.85 -35.71 4.14
N LEU A 585 -30.81 -36.53 4.41
CA LEU A 585 -30.96 -37.93 4.81
C LEU A 585 -30.74 -38.21 6.31
N GLU A 586 -30.25 -37.24 7.09
CA GLU A 586 -29.92 -37.44 8.51
C GLU A 586 -30.60 -36.38 9.40
N ASP A 587 -31.63 -36.78 10.13
CA ASP A 587 -32.41 -36.04 11.14
C ASP A 587 -33.00 -34.65 10.75
N PRO A 588 -34.28 -34.60 10.33
CA PRO A 588 -34.99 -33.35 10.01
C PRO A 588 -35.23 -32.43 11.21
N SER A 589 -35.11 -32.91 12.45
CA SER A 589 -35.45 -32.14 13.66
C SER A 589 -34.32 -31.22 14.14
N MET A 590 -33.11 -31.32 13.56
CA MET A 590 -31.91 -30.60 14.01
C MET A 590 -31.37 -29.57 13.00
N ARG A 591 -31.57 -29.76 11.70
CA ARG A 591 -30.77 -29.07 10.67
C ARG A 591 -31.35 -27.75 10.11
N PHE A 592 -32.65 -27.48 10.33
CA PHE A 592 -33.36 -26.27 9.91
C PHE A 592 -34.18 -25.65 11.06
N ARG A 593 -33.53 -25.18 12.13
CA ARG A 593 -34.22 -24.69 13.33
C ARG A 593 -34.48 -23.20 13.30
N GLY A 594 -35.69 -22.77 13.68
CA GLY A 594 -36.00 -21.36 13.97
C GLY A 594 -35.95 -20.38 12.79
N CYS A 595 -35.91 -20.87 11.54
CA CYS A 595 -35.94 -20.01 10.36
C CYS A 595 -37.35 -19.46 10.08
N SER A 596 -37.46 -18.18 9.73
CA SER A 596 -38.70 -17.56 9.25
C SER A 596 -38.66 -17.44 7.73
N MET A 597 -39.67 -17.97 7.03
CA MET A 597 -39.72 -17.96 5.57
C MET A 597 -40.94 -17.19 5.04
N GLY A 598 -40.76 -16.42 3.96
CA GLY A 598 -41.87 -15.87 3.17
C GLY A 598 -42.65 -16.98 2.46
N ALA A 599 -43.85 -16.68 1.95
CA ALA A 599 -44.86 -17.65 1.46
C ALA A 599 -44.49 -18.50 0.21
N ALA A 600 -43.21 -18.75 -0.07
CA ALA A 600 -42.74 -19.60 -1.18
C ALA A 600 -41.62 -20.57 -0.76
N HIS A 601 -42.05 -21.81 -0.48
CA HIS A 601 -41.42 -23.07 -0.88
C HIS A 601 -40.03 -23.43 -0.28
N PHE A 602 -40.05 -24.40 0.65
CA PHE A 602 -38.94 -25.33 0.85
C PHE A 602 -38.95 -26.34 -0.30
N TYR A 603 -37.96 -26.30 -1.19
CA TYR A 603 -37.91 -27.18 -2.36
C TYR A 603 -36.71 -28.11 -2.24
N VAL A 604 -36.96 -29.34 -1.78
CA VAL A 604 -35.97 -30.43 -1.84
C VAL A 604 -36.09 -31.06 -3.22
N ARG A 605 -35.08 -30.91 -4.07
CA ARG A 605 -34.97 -31.64 -5.32
C ARG A 605 -33.87 -32.67 -5.13
N ILE A 606 -34.25 -33.84 -4.60
CA ILE A 606 -33.35 -34.99 -4.40
C ILE A 606 -32.78 -35.43 -5.74
#